data_AF-A0A101T5I5-F1
#
_entry.id   AF-A0A101T5I5-F1
#
_cell.length_a   1.000
_cell.length_b   1.000
_cell.length_c   1.000
_cell.angle_alpha   90.00
_cell.angle_beta   90.00
_cell.angle_gamma   90.00
#
_symmetry.space_group_name_H-M   'P 1'
#
loop_
_entity.id
_entity.type
_entity.pdbx_description
1 polymer ?
#
loop_
_entity_poly.entity_id
_entity_poly.type
_entity_poly.pdbx_seq_one_letter_code
_entity_poly.pdbx_strand_id
1 'polypeptide(L)'
;MPVLFFDIGATLADAAVEADGSLTLRPRPRVLAVLDAFARTRKGIVSNPGPGEDAVARAGAALHAAFPGRFPDEALVLWGAKNSPAIFERAVAATARDGGPAVPADACVFVGEDARERAFAAQAGLRTAPHPVLTLAAVEGRPVFEARIALPAGRGPADLEAVAGTTEAVPLPGDGRRLVPALVSVLGAGVLDRAGFTVDLRDPLPLA
;
A
#
# COMPACT_ATOMS: atom_id res chain seq x y z
N MET A 1 0.54 -5.20 18.66
CA MET A 1 0.10 -5.55 17.29
C MET A 1 0.36 -4.35 16.41
N PRO A 2 0.75 -4.54 15.14
CA PRO A 2 1.03 -3.42 14.25
C PRO A 2 -0.23 -2.60 13.95
N VAL A 3 -0.04 -1.33 13.59
CA VAL A 3 -1.11 -0.47 13.04
C VAL A 3 -0.74 -0.11 11.61
N LEU A 4 -1.67 -0.31 10.68
CA LEU A 4 -1.45 -0.10 9.26
C LEU A 4 -2.11 1.20 8.83
N PHE A 5 -1.36 2.06 8.16
CA PHE A 5 -1.88 3.26 7.51
C PHE A 5 -1.72 3.11 6.00
N PHE A 6 -2.76 3.44 5.26
CA PHE A 6 -2.75 3.39 3.81
C PHE A 6 -2.98 4.79 3.23
N ASP A 7 -2.26 5.13 2.18
CA ASP A 7 -2.73 6.16 1.26
C ASP A 7 -3.91 5.64 0.41
N ILE A 8 -4.68 6.55 -0.17
CA ILE A 8 -5.80 6.19 -1.05
C ILE A 8 -5.39 6.19 -2.52
N GLY A 9 -5.01 7.36 -3.05
CA GLY A 9 -4.84 7.57 -4.49
C GLY A 9 -3.68 6.77 -5.05
N ALA A 10 -3.89 6.03 -6.14
CA ALA A 10 -2.89 5.15 -6.75
C ALA A 10 -2.33 4.03 -5.84
N THR A 11 -2.75 3.97 -4.57
CA THR A 11 -2.38 2.96 -3.59
C THR A 11 -3.52 1.97 -3.36
N LEU A 12 -4.62 2.40 -2.71
CA LEU A 12 -5.80 1.56 -2.48
C LEU A 12 -6.77 1.61 -3.64
N ALA A 13 -6.93 2.78 -4.27
CA ALA A 13 -7.95 3.01 -5.28
C ALA A 13 -7.49 4.00 -6.34
N ASP A 14 -8.06 3.85 -7.54
CA ASP A 14 -8.06 4.89 -8.55
C ASP A 14 -9.23 5.84 -8.24
N ALA A 15 -8.92 7.12 -8.07
CA ALA A 15 -9.89 8.15 -7.72
C ALA A 15 -10.42 8.85 -8.98
N ALA A 16 -11.74 9.05 -9.07
CA ALA A 16 -12.39 9.77 -10.16
C ALA A 16 -13.42 10.76 -9.59
N VAL A 17 -13.41 11.99 -10.11
CA VAL A 17 -14.46 12.98 -9.80
C VAL A 17 -15.53 12.86 -10.88
N GLU A 18 -16.76 12.60 -10.46
CA GLU A 18 -17.91 12.46 -11.34
C GLU A 18 -18.45 13.84 -11.77
N ALA A 19 -19.35 13.84 -12.76
CA ALA A 19 -19.92 15.08 -13.30
C ALA A 19 -20.73 15.90 -12.27
N ASP A 20 -21.25 15.25 -11.23
CA ASP A 20 -21.96 15.88 -10.11
C ASP A 20 -21.02 16.40 -9.00
N GLY A 21 -19.70 16.27 -9.19
CA GLY A 21 -18.68 16.66 -8.23
C GLY A 21 -18.44 15.64 -7.11
N SER A 22 -19.12 14.50 -7.11
CA SER A 22 -18.84 13.40 -6.18
C SER A 22 -17.50 12.74 -6.49
N LEU A 23 -16.91 12.11 -5.47
CA LEU A 23 -15.67 11.34 -5.60
C LEU A 23 -16.01 9.85 -5.58
N THR A 24 -15.59 9.13 -6.61
CA THR A 24 -15.63 7.67 -6.67
C THR A 24 -14.23 7.11 -6.46
N LEU A 25 -14.11 6.09 -5.62
CA LEU A 25 -12.88 5.31 -5.46
C LEU A 25 -13.12 3.91 -6.03
N ARG A 26 -12.30 3.51 -7.00
CA ARG A 26 -12.31 2.16 -7.57
C ARG A 26 -11.14 1.37 -6.96
N PRO A 27 -11.39 0.37 -6.09
CA PRO A 27 -10.32 -0.39 -5.48
C PRO A 27 -9.39 -1.01 -6.54
N ARG A 28 -8.08 -0.86 -6.36
CA ARG A 28 -7.08 -1.45 -7.25
C ARG A 28 -7.06 -2.98 -7.08
N PRO A 29 -6.54 -3.73 -8.06
CA PRO A 29 -6.47 -5.18 -7.99
C PRO A 29 -5.86 -5.67 -6.66
N ARG A 30 -6.48 -6.70 -6.09
CA ARG A 30 -6.02 -7.40 -4.86
C ARG A 30 -6.08 -6.58 -3.56
N VAL A 31 -6.41 -5.29 -3.60
CA VAL A 31 -6.49 -4.45 -2.40
C VAL A 31 -7.48 -4.99 -1.37
N LEU A 32 -8.68 -5.39 -1.80
CA LEU A 32 -9.67 -5.95 -0.88
C LEU A 32 -9.18 -7.24 -0.22
N ALA A 33 -8.54 -8.14 -0.97
CA ALA A 33 -7.98 -9.37 -0.43
C ALA A 33 -6.87 -9.09 0.61
N VAL A 34 -6.02 -8.07 0.37
CA VAL A 34 -5.03 -7.62 1.36
C VAL A 34 -5.71 -7.10 2.62
N LEU A 35 -6.68 -6.19 2.49
CA LEU A 35 -7.38 -5.62 3.64
C LEU A 35 -8.09 -6.70 4.47
N ASP A 36 -8.66 -7.71 3.80
CA ASP A 36 -9.34 -8.85 4.42
C ASP A 36 -8.35 -9.79 5.13
N ALA A 37 -7.15 -10.01 4.56
CA ALA A 37 -6.07 -10.75 5.23
C ALA A 37 -5.64 -10.08 6.54
N PHE A 38 -5.77 -8.76 6.63
CA PHE A 38 -5.51 -7.97 7.84
C PHE A 38 -6.78 -7.61 8.62
N ALA A 39 -7.90 -8.33 8.48
CA ALA A 39 -9.19 -7.96 9.09
C ALA A 39 -9.11 -7.66 10.60
N ARG A 40 -8.29 -8.40 11.36
CA ARG A 40 -8.09 -8.24 12.81
C ARG A 40 -7.04 -7.20 13.21
N THR A 41 -6.33 -6.63 12.25
CA THR A 41 -5.31 -5.60 12.47
C THR A 41 -5.95 -4.22 12.43
N ARG A 42 -5.53 -3.30 13.31
CA ARG A 42 -5.97 -1.90 13.25
C ARG A 42 -5.46 -1.26 11.96
N LYS A 43 -6.37 -0.59 11.26
CA LYS A 43 -6.11 0.02 9.95
C LYS A 43 -6.66 1.44 9.94
N GLY A 44 -5.91 2.33 9.32
CA GLY A 44 -6.23 3.74 9.15
C GLY A 44 -5.87 4.23 7.75
N ILE A 45 -6.13 5.51 7.53
CA ILE A 45 -5.80 6.23 6.31
C ILE A 45 -4.90 7.42 6.66
N VAL A 46 -3.89 7.65 5.83
CA VAL A 46 -3.18 8.93 5.80
C VAL A 46 -3.17 9.35 4.34
N SER A 47 -4.00 10.34 3.99
CA SER A 47 -4.16 10.76 2.59
C SER A 47 -4.45 12.24 2.45
N ASN A 48 -4.16 12.81 1.29
CA ASN A 48 -4.40 14.22 1.00
C ASN A 48 -5.60 14.35 0.03
N PRO A 49 -6.79 14.76 0.49
CA PRO A 49 -7.95 14.89 -0.37
C PRO A 49 -7.95 16.21 -1.18
N GLY A 50 -6.94 17.06 -0.98
CA GLY A 50 -6.93 18.44 -1.47
C GLY A 50 -7.45 19.43 -0.42
N PRO A 51 -7.52 20.72 -0.78
CA PRO A 51 -7.89 21.78 0.15
C PRO A 51 -9.41 21.82 0.43
N GLY A 52 -9.75 22.22 1.65
CA GLY A 52 -11.13 22.53 2.07
C GLY A 52 -11.88 21.36 2.74
N GLU A 53 -12.83 21.70 3.61
CA GLU A 53 -13.64 20.73 4.35
C GLU A 53 -14.51 19.87 3.42
N ASP A 54 -15.02 20.44 2.32
CA ASP A 54 -15.80 19.71 1.34
C ASP A 54 -14.99 18.57 0.69
N ALA A 55 -13.68 18.78 0.46
CA ALA A 55 -12.82 17.75 -0.09
C ALA A 55 -12.63 16.59 0.89
N VAL A 56 -12.46 16.90 2.17
CA VAL A 56 -12.38 15.91 3.26
C VAL A 56 -13.69 15.12 3.37
N ALA A 57 -14.84 15.81 3.37
CA ALA A 57 -16.14 15.16 3.46
C ALA A 57 -16.40 14.22 2.28
N ARG A 58 -16.12 14.66 1.04
CA ARG A 58 -16.22 13.81 -0.16
C ARG A 58 -15.29 12.60 -0.10
N ALA A 59 -14.04 12.79 0.32
CA ALA A 59 -13.08 11.70 0.46
C ALA A 59 -13.51 10.67 1.52
N GLY A 60 -14.03 11.13 2.65
CA GLY A 60 -14.58 10.26 3.69
C GLY A 60 -15.77 9.44 3.20
N ALA A 61 -16.73 10.08 2.51
CA ALA A 61 -17.88 9.39 1.93
C ALA A 61 -17.46 8.34 0.89
N ALA A 62 -16.53 8.69 0.01
CA ALA A 62 -16.01 7.78 -1.02
C ALA A 62 -15.25 6.59 -0.42
N LEU A 63 -14.44 6.84 0.62
CA LEU A 63 -13.74 5.79 1.37
C LEU A 63 -14.72 4.80 1.98
N HIS A 64 -15.79 5.29 2.63
CA HIS A 64 -16.81 4.44 3.24
C HIS A 64 -17.54 3.59 2.20
N ALA A 65 -17.90 4.20 1.06
CA ALA A 65 -18.60 3.51 -0.03
C ALA A 65 -17.73 2.43 -0.69
N ALA A 66 -16.45 2.71 -0.94
CA ALA A 66 -15.55 1.77 -1.63
C ALA A 66 -14.99 0.68 -0.71
N PHE A 67 -14.85 0.95 0.60
CA PHE A 67 -14.24 0.05 1.56
C PHE A 67 -15.11 -0.16 2.82
N PRO A 68 -16.36 -0.63 2.66
CA PRO A 68 -17.31 -0.70 3.76
C PRO A 68 -16.77 -1.59 4.89
N GLY A 69 -16.76 -1.03 6.10
CA GLY A 69 -16.33 -1.71 7.33
C GLY A 69 -14.82 -1.98 7.48
N ARG A 70 -13.97 -1.56 6.52
CA ARG A 70 -12.53 -1.88 6.54
C ARG A 70 -11.67 -0.88 7.30
N PHE A 71 -12.19 0.32 7.53
CA PHE A 71 -11.56 1.39 8.31
C PHE A 71 -12.51 1.89 9.42
N PRO A 72 -12.79 1.06 10.45
CA PRO A 72 -13.80 1.38 11.46
C PRO A 72 -13.30 2.36 12.56
N ASP A 73 -12.00 2.63 12.63
CA ASP A 73 -11.39 3.49 13.66
C ASP A 73 -11.18 4.89 13.06
N GLU A 74 -12.17 5.77 13.19
CA GLU A 74 -12.15 7.12 12.59
C GLU A 74 -10.97 7.97 13.09
N ALA A 75 -10.48 7.72 14.31
CA ALA A 75 -9.30 8.40 14.84
C ALA A 75 -8.03 8.09 14.03
N LEU A 76 -8.00 6.95 13.31
CA LEU A 76 -6.91 6.57 12.43
C LEU A 76 -7.10 7.04 10.99
N VAL A 77 -8.11 7.86 10.70
CA VAL A 77 -8.32 8.47 9.37
C VAL A 77 -7.84 9.92 9.41
N LEU A 78 -6.62 10.14 8.91
CA LEU A 78 -5.96 11.44 8.92
C LEU A 78 -5.91 12.02 7.50
N TRP A 79 -6.47 13.22 7.37
CA TRP A 79 -6.43 13.98 6.12
C TRP A 79 -5.38 15.09 6.21
N GLY A 80 -4.58 15.24 5.16
CA GLY A 80 -3.64 16.35 5.03
C GLY A 80 -2.48 16.06 4.07
N ALA A 81 -1.70 17.10 3.79
CA ALA A 81 -0.53 17.00 2.94
C ALA A 81 0.53 16.06 3.55
N LYS A 82 1.12 15.21 2.71
CA LYS A 82 2.16 14.23 3.08
C LYS A 82 3.55 14.71 2.64
N ASN A 83 3.80 16.01 2.87
CA ASN A 83 5.01 16.73 2.45
C ASN A 83 6.04 16.94 3.57
N SER A 84 5.79 16.34 4.74
CA SER A 84 6.67 16.36 5.90
C SER A 84 6.36 15.15 6.82
N PRO A 85 7.24 14.82 7.77
CA PRO A 85 7.00 13.75 8.75
C PRO A 85 5.79 14.00 9.66
N ALA A 86 5.37 15.26 9.83
CA ALA A 86 4.42 15.67 10.86
C ALA A 86 3.05 14.95 10.81
N ILE A 87 2.53 14.64 9.61
CA ILE A 87 1.26 13.90 9.50
C ILE A 87 1.41 12.43 9.92
N PHE A 88 2.58 11.83 9.69
CA PHE A 88 2.87 10.46 10.09
C PHE A 88 3.14 10.37 11.60
N GLU A 89 3.79 11.37 12.19
CA GLU A 89 3.92 11.51 13.65
C GLU A 89 2.53 11.62 14.31
N ARG A 90 1.63 12.43 13.72
CA ARG A 90 0.23 12.51 14.16
C ARG A 90 -0.50 11.18 14.01
N ALA A 91 -0.24 10.42 12.94
CA ALA A 91 -0.82 9.10 12.74
C ALA A 91 -0.37 8.12 13.84
N VAL A 92 0.92 8.12 14.18
CA VAL A 92 1.45 7.35 15.32
C VAL A 92 0.78 7.79 16.62
N ALA A 93 0.70 9.09 16.90
CA ALA A 93 0.04 9.60 18.11
C ALA A 93 -1.44 9.18 18.20
N ALA A 94 -2.16 9.17 17.08
CA ALA A 94 -3.56 8.75 16.99
C ALA A 94 -3.78 7.26 17.29
N THR A 95 -2.71 6.45 17.36
CA THR A 95 -2.82 5.04 17.77
C THR A 95 -3.05 4.86 19.27
N ALA A 96 -2.85 5.90 20.09
CA ALA A 96 -3.20 5.89 21.50
C ALA A 96 -4.67 5.50 21.71
N ARG A 97 -4.96 4.76 22.78
CA ARG A 97 -6.33 4.34 23.12
C ARG A 97 -6.58 4.51 24.60
N ASP A 98 -7.76 5.00 24.96
CA ASP A 98 -8.30 5.01 26.32
C ASP A 98 -7.32 5.54 27.39
N GLY A 99 -6.58 6.61 27.05
CA GLY A 99 -5.57 7.21 27.92
C GLY A 99 -4.23 6.45 28.02
N GLY A 100 -4.09 5.35 27.28
CA GLY A 100 -2.85 4.60 27.11
C GLY A 100 -1.90 5.23 26.08
N PRO A 101 -0.63 4.82 26.06
CA PRO A 101 0.36 5.35 25.13
C PRO A 101 0.05 4.96 23.69
N ALA A 102 0.53 5.78 22.75
CA ALA A 102 0.61 5.39 21.34
C ALA A 102 1.47 4.13 21.17
N VAL A 103 1.21 3.37 20.10
CA VAL A 103 2.11 2.29 19.72
C VAL A 103 3.45 2.88 19.25
N PRO A 104 4.57 2.16 19.45
CA PRO A 104 5.87 2.57 18.90
C PRO A 104 5.78 2.82 17.39
N ALA A 105 6.51 3.82 16.88
CA ALA A 105 6.46 4.18 15.46
C ALA A 105 6.89 3.01 14.54
N ASP A 106 7.87 2.21 14.96
CA ASP A 106 8.34 1.02 14.23
C ASP A 106 7.32 -0.14 14.24
N ALA A 107 6.32 -0.08 15.10
CA ALA A 107 5.15 -0.96 15.06
C ALA A 107 4.07 -0.45 14.08
N CYS A 108 4.20 0.75 13.53
CA CYS A 108 3.34 1.26 12.47
C CYS A 108 3.93 0.97 11.08
N VAL A 109 3.04 0.75 10.11
CA VAL A 109 3.40 0.59 8.70
C VAL A 109 2.61 1.59 7.87
N PHE A 110 3.30 2.38 7.05
CA PHE A 110 2.67 3.19 6.02
C PHE A 110 2.79 2.52 4.64
N VAL A 111 1.66 2.34 3.96
CA VAL A 111 1.59 1.77 2.63
C VAL A 111 1.17 2.86 1.65
N GLY A 112 2.05 3.16 0.70
CA GLY A 112 1.86 4.23 -0.29
C GLY A 112 2.81 4.04 -1.47
N GLU A 113 2.36 4.34 -2.67
CA GLU A 113 3.09 4.28 -3.94
C GLU A 113 4.18 5.36 -4.09
N ASP A 114 3.99 6.56 -3.52
CA ASP A 114 4.93 7.68 -3.64
C ASP A 114 6.15 7.48 -2.72
N ALA A 115 7.34 7.44 -3.32
CA ALA A 115 8.58 7.20 -2.59
C ALA A 115 8.98 8.35 -1.64
N ARG A 116 8.61 9.60 -1.95
CA ARG A 116 8.88 10.76 -1.09
C ARG A 116 7.97 10.73 0.14
N GLU A 117 6.70 10.38 -0.04
CA GLU A 117 5.78 10.21 1.09
C GLU A 117 6.23 9.08 2.01
N ARG A 118 6.67 7.94 1.45
CA ARG A 118 7.31 6.87 2.23
C ARG A 118 8.57 7.34 2.96
N ALA A 119 9.40 8.18 2.34
CA ALA A 119 10.59 8.73 3.02
C ALA A 119 10.22 9.63 4.21
N PHE A 120 9.13 10.39 4.15
CA PHE A 120 8.64 11.15 5.31
C PHE A 120 8.05 10.24 6.41
N ALA A 121 7.35 9.17 6.03
CA ALA A 121 6.90 8.15 6.98
C ALA A 121 8.09 7.47 7.68
N ALA A 122 9.16 7.18 6.94
CA ALA A 122 10.43 6.66 7.46
C ALA A 122 11.05 7.58 8.51
N GLN A 123 11.11 8.88 8.20
CA GLN A 123 11.65 9.90 9.11
C GLN A 123 10.84 9.99 10.41
N ALA A 124 9.52 9.71 10.35
CA ALA A 124 8.66 9.58 11.52
C ALA A 124 8.79 8.22 12.25
N GLY A 125 9.66 7.32 11.77
CA GLY A 125 9.96 6.02 12.37
C GLY A 125 9.03 4.87 11.94
N LEU A 126 8.15 5.08 10.95
CA LEU A 126 7.28 4.03 10.43
C LEU A 126 8.04 3.15 9.44
N ARG A 127 7.74 1.85 9.46
CA ARG A 127 8.09 0.97 8.34
C ARG A 127 7.22 1.29 7.13
N THR A 128 7.68 0.99 5.93
CA THR A 128 6.94 1.35 4.71
C THR A 128 6.82 0.22 3.69
N ALA A 129 5.74 0.27 2.88
CA ALA A 129 5.55 -0.61 1.73
C ALA A 129 5.10 0.19 0.51
N PRO A 130 5.64 -0.08 -0.70
CA PRO A 130 5.27 0.64 -1.92
C PRO A 130 3.93 0.20 -2.53
N HIS A 131 3.35 -0.90 -2.04
CA HIS A 131 2.12 -1.47 -2.58
C HIS A 131 1.39 -2.30 -1.51
N PRO A 132 0.04 -2.32 -1.47
CA PRO A 132 -0.72 -3.09 -0.47
C PRO A 132 -0.35 -4.58 -0.39
N VAL A 133 -0.08 -5.23 -1.53
CA VAL A 133 0.37 -6.64 -1.60
C VAL A 133 1.64 -6.91 -0.77
N LEU A 134 2.47 -5.89 -0.54
CA LEU A 134 3.74 -6.00 0.17
C LEU A 134 3.62 -5.60 1.65
N THR A 135 2.40 -5.32 2.13
CA THR A 135 2.15 -4.91 3.53
C THR A 135 2.67 -5.94 4.52
N LEU A 136 2.50 -7.24 4.26
CA LEU A 136 2.98 -8.29 5.15
C LEU A 136 4.51 -8.30 5.27
N ALA A 137 5.22 -8.11 4.14
CA ALA A 137 6.67 -8.00 4.15
C ALA A 137 7.12 -6.83 5.03
N ALA A 138 6.49 -5.66 4.93
CA ALA A 138 6.79 -4.53 5.80
C ALA A 138 6.48 -4.80 7.28
N VAL A 139 5.33 -5.43 7.58
CA VAL A 139 4.93 -5.85 8.94
C VAL A 139 5.94 -6.84 9.55
N GLU A 140 6.60 -7.66 8.74
CA GLU A 140 7.60 -8.63 9.18
C GLU A 140 9.05 -8.10 9.08
N GLY A 141 9.24 -6.86 8.61
CA GLY A 141 10.57 -6.28 8.40
C GLY A 141 11.38 -6.96 7.29
N ARG A 142 10.69 -7.63 6.35
CA ARG A 142 11.32 -8.29 5.21
C ARG A 142 11.58 -7.29 4.08
N PRO A 143 12.74 -7.39 3.40
CA PRO A 143 13.06 -6.53 2.28
C PRO A 143 12.13 -6.78 1.09
N VAL A 144 11.85 -5.68 0.38
CA VAL A 144 11.18 -5.64 -0.92
C VAL A 144 12.19 -5.14 -1.93
N PHE A 145 12.17 -5.72 -3.12
CA PHE A 145 13.12 -5.46 -4.20
C PHE A 145 12.40 -4.95 -5.43
N GLU A 146 13.06 -4.08 -6.17
CA GLU A 146 12.80 -3.98 -7.60
C GLU A 146 13.30 -5.24 -8.27
N ALA A 147 12.57 -5.73 -9.28
CA ALA A 147 12.95 -6.92 -10.01
C ALA A 147 12.63 -6.81 -11.49
N ARG A 148 13.31 -7.65 -12.29
CA ARG A 148 12.94 -7.95 -13.67
C ARG A 148 12.53 -9.41 -13.76
N ILE A 149 11.32 -9.66 -14.23
CA ILE A 149 10.77 -11.01 -14.38
C ILE A 149 10.80 -11.37 -15.87
N ALA A 150 11.53 -12.43 -16.22
CA ALA A 150 11.57 -12.94 -17.58
C ALA A 150 10.34 -13.82 -17.87
N LEU A 151 9.65 -13.54 -18.98
CA LEU A 151 8.55 -14.36 -19.48
C LEU A 151 9.09 -15.57 -20.27
N PRO A 152 8.81 -16.81 -19.83
CA PRO A 152 9.23 -18.01 -20.55
C PRO A 152 8.69 -18.08 -21.98
N ALA A 153 9.31 -18.90 -22.83
CA ALA A 153 8.74 -19.21 -24.14
C ALA A 153 7.33 -19.83 -23.97
N GLY A 154 6.37 -19.35 -24.76
CA GLY A 154 4.98 -19.82 -24.71
C GLY A 154 4.14 -19.25 -23.56
N ARG A 155 4.70 -18.42 -22.67
CA ARG A 155 3.94 -17.74 -21.60
C ARG A 155 3.90 -16.24 -21.82
N GLY A 156 2.76 -15.64 -21.47
CA GLY A 156 2.49 -14.21 -21.62
C GLY A 156 2.31 -13.49 -20.29
N PRO A 157 2.06 -12.16 -20.35
CA PRO A 157 1.77 -11.35 -19.17
C PRO A 157 0.59 -11.86 -18.33
N ALA A 158 -0.44 -12.44 -18.97
CA ALA A 158 -1.59 -13.00 -18.25
C ALA A 158 -1.20 -14.19 -17.36
N ASP A 159 -0.27 -15.04 -17.80
CA ASP A 159 0.23 -16.15 -17.00
C ASP A 159 1.04 -15.67 -15.80
N LEU A 160 1.81 -14.58 -15.98
CA LEU A 160 2.55 -13.94 -14.89
C LEU A 160 1.59 -13.33 -13.88
N GLU A 161 0.58 -12.59 -14.35
CA GLU A 161 -0.43 -11.96 -13.49
C GLU A 161 -1.18 -13.02 -12.65
N ALA A 162 -1.53 -14.15 -13.25
CA ALA A 162 -2.19 -15.25 -12.55
C ALA A 162 -1.34 -15.79 -11.38
N VAL A 163 -0.04 -15.98 -11.58
CA VAL A 163 0.86 -16.44 -10.50
C VAL A 163 1.13 -15.33 -9.49
N ALA A 164 1.45 -14.13 -9.96
CA ALA A 164 1.70 -12.97 -9.11
C ALA A 164 0.51 -12.64 -8.21
N GLY A 165 -0.72 -12.86 -8.70
CA GLY A 165 -1.96 -12.72 -7.95
C GLY A 165 -2.01 -13.55 -6.66
N THR A 166 -1.21 -14.61 -6.56
CA THR A 166 -1.16 -15.54 -5.41
C THR A 166 0.00 -15.27 -4.45
N THR A 167 0.84 -14.26 -4.70
CA THR A 167 2.08 -14.07 -3.94
C THR A 167 2.45 -12.60 -3.73
N GLU A 168 3.52 -12.33 -2.99
CA GLU A 168 4.05 -11.00 -2.70
C GLU A 168 4.87 -10.45 -3.88
N ALA A 169 4.26 -10.43 -5.06
CA ALA A 169 4.80 -9.88 -6.29
C ALA A 169 3.77 -8.97 -6.95
N VAL A 170 4.25 -7.85 -7.48
CA VAL A 170 3.47 -6.84 -8.18
C VAL A 170 4.16 -6.55 -9.51
N PRO A 171 3.75 -7.22 -10.60
CA PRO A 171 4.17 -6.86 -11.94
C PRO A 171 3.76 -5.40 -12.23
N LEU A 172 4.69 -4.61 -12.72
CA LEU A 172 4.47 -3.23 -13.13
C LEU A 172 4.22 -3.20 -14.65
N PRO A 173 3.51 -2.17 -15.16
CA PRO A 173 3.35 -1.98 -16.59
C PRO A 173 4.71 -2.00 -17.31
N GLY A 174 4.86 -2.94 -18.24
CA GLY A 174 6.06 -3.08 -19.06
C GLY A 174 5.94 -2.34 -20.39
N ASP A 175 7.05 -2.25 -21.11
CA ASP A 175 7.17 -1.70 -22.47
C ASP A 175 6.83 -2.74 -23.57
N GLY A 176 6.11 -3.81 -23.22
CA GLY A 176 5.79 -4.93 -24.12
C GLY A 176 6.93 -5.93 -24.34
N ARG A 177 8.06 -5.78 -23.65
CA ARG A 177 9.19 -6.73 -23.73
C ARG A 177 8.95 -7.95 -22.84
N ARG A 178 9.71 -9.02 -23.09
CA ARG A 178 9.72 -10.26 -22.29
C ARG A 178 10.33 -10.10 -20.89
N LEU A 179 10.71 -8.88 -20.49
CA LEU A 179 11.24 -8.57 -19.16
C LEU A 179 10.28 -7.58 -18.48
N VAL A 180 9.49 -8.09 -17.54
CA VAL A 180 8.47 -7.31 -16.85
C VAL A 180 9.09 -6.69 -15.59
N PRO A 181 9.09 -5.35 -15.43
CA PRO A 181 9.47 -4.75 -14.15
C PRO A 181 8.49 -5.16 -13.05
N ALA A 182 8.97 -5.36 -11.83
CA ALA A 182 8.12 -5.77 -10.72
C ALA A 182 8.65 -5.26 -9.38
N LEU A 183 7.76 -5.21 -8.39
CA LEU A 183 8.10 -5.12 -6.97
C LEU A 183 7.84 -6.47 -6.34
N VAL A 184 8.83 -7.04 -5.65
CA VAL A 184 8.73 -8.40 -5.10
C VAL A 184 9.37 -8.49 -3.72
N SER A 185 8.81 -9.32 -2.85
CA SER A 185 9.55 -9.80 -1.68
C SER A 185 10.36 -11.05 -2.05
N VAL A 186 11.24 -11.51 -1.14
CA VAL A 186 11.95 -12.80 -1.28
C VAL A 186 10.97 -13.96 -1.45
N LEU A 187 9.84 -13.95 -0.73
CA LEU A 187 8.81 -14.99 -0.82
C LEU A 187 8.11 -14.94 -2.19
N GLY A 188 7.80 -13.73 -2.66
CA GLY A 188 7.25 -13.47 -4.00
C GLY A 188 8.14 -14.05 -5.09
N ALA A 189 9.44 -13.72 -5.04
CA ALA A 189 10.43 -14.22 -5.98
C ALA A 189 10.49 -15.75 -5.98
N GLY A 190 10.55 -16.39 -4.80
CA GLY A 190 10.59 -17.85 -4.71
C GLY A 190 9.33 -18.55 -5.25
N VAL A 191 8.15 -17.94 -5.14
CA VAL A 191 6.92 -18.48 -5.76
C VAL A 191 6.98 -18.36 -7.29
N LEU A 192 7.43 -17.22 -7.80
CA LEU A 192 7.60 -16.99 -9.24
C LEU A 192 8.62 -17.96 -9.86
N ASP A 193 9.77 -18.15 -9.21
CA ASP A 193 10.82 -19.08 -9.66
C ASP A 193 10.29 -20.52 -9.72
N ARG A 194 9.56 -20.98 -8.68
CA ARG A 194 8.93 -22.31 -8.68
C ARG A 194 7.85 -22.46 -9.76
N ALA A 195 7.20 -21.37 -10.13
CA ALA A 195 6.24 -21.34 -11.23
C ALA A 195 6.92 -21.22 -12.61
N GLY A 196 8.26 -21.22 -12.67
CA GLY A 196 9.04 -21.19 -13.91
C GLY A 196 9.31 -19.81 -14.48
N PHE A 197 9.08 -18.73 -13.73
CA PHE A 197 9.50 -17.38 -14.10
C PHE A 197 10.87 -17.07 -13.53
N THR A 198 11.83 -16.64 -14.34
CA THR A 198 13.14 -16.22 -13.82
C THR A 198 13.02 -14.82 -13.24
N VAL A 199 13.34 -14.67 -11.95
CA VAL A 199 13.35 -13.38 -11.25
C VAL A 199 14.77 -12.87 -11.05
N ASP A 200 15.06 -11.70 -11.61
CA ASP A 200 16.30 -10.96 -11.39
C ASP A 200 16.06 -9.84 -10.39
N LEU A 201 16.44 -10.08 -9.13
CA LEU A 201 16.33 -9.13 -8.03
C LEU A 201 17.39 -8.03 -8.18
N ARG A 202 16.97 -6.79 -8.02
CA ARG A 202 17.83 -5.60 -7.97
C ARG A 202 18.06 -5.18 -6.52
N ASP A 203 18.51 -3.95 -6.32
CA ASP A 203 18.73 -3.44 -4.99
C ASP A 203 17.43 -3.45 -4.18
N PRO A 204 17.52 -3.75 -2.87
CA PRO A 204 16.37 -3.61 -2.00
C PRO A 204 15.91 -2.15 -2.03
N LEU A 205 14.59 -1.98 -2.06
CA LEU A 205 14.03 -0.66 -1.80
C LEU A 205 14.48 -0.24 -0.39
N PRO A 206 14.83 1.05 -0.21
CA PRO A 206 15.25 1.52 1.10
C PRO A 206 14.19 1.17 2.12
N LEU A 207 14.57 0.29 3.05
CA LEU A 207 13.81 0.03 4.25
C LEU A 207 13.99 1.27 5.11
N ALA A 208 12.97 2.10 5.07
CA ALA A 208 12.65 3.11 6.07
C ALA A 208 12.74 2.53 7.49
#